data_AF-A0A930RIW3-F1
#
_entry.id   AF-A0A930RIW3-F1
#
_cell.length_a   1.000
_cell.length_b   1.000
_cell.length_c   1.000
_cell.angle_alpha   90.00
_cell.angle_beta   90.00
_cell.angle_gamma   90.00
#
_symmetry.space_group_name_H-M   'P 1'
#
loop_
_entity.id
_entity.type
_entity.pdbx_description
1 polymer ?
#
loop_
_entity_poly.entity_id
_entity_poly.type
_entity_poly.pdbx_seq_one_letter_code
_entity_poly.pdbx_strand_id
1 'polypeptide(L)'
;MINNKKVHPLLVYILFCSILSLFLFLLSFGAEDDKSKKNVDPNFNEAPVSAEYAKNTNYQTILNQFIENGFTNIELVKQEDLVFGLFHSEGDIVSVTINGMKDFKENDKFPKNAKVIIKYHAFKEKEESKTDADKTLTTVDSTEKVESSEQVANNTTEITEISNEVITIDNNADFAEIMSIKGDNDPRFDEFAKKYMYKTIEFDGNIIFFQKHPNKKTRYDVMFMGGNYIDADTFNPGPTFRVQDVGMYELAKDSSAPEYIKVGLNGHYKFKIVGYRSDSAIFEVQIEEIKYR
;
A
#
# COMPACT_ATOMS: atom_id res chain seq x y z
N MET A 1 -19.32 -24.18 55.02
CA MET A 1 -17.85 -24.36 55.09
C MET A 1 -17.22 -23.56 53.96
N ILE A 2 -16.64 -22.40 54.27
CA ILE A 2 -15.95 -21.56 53.28
C ILE A 2 -14.50 -22.04 53.21
N ASN A 3 -14.11 -22.55 52.04
CA ASN A 3 -12.79 -23.10 51.81
C ASN A 3 -11.83 -21.95 51.45
N ASN A 4 -11.18 -21.36 52.46
CA ASN A 4 -10.11 -20.37 52.25
C ASN A 4 -8.88 -21.08 51.65
N LYS A 5 -8.80 -21.12 50.31
CA LYS A 5 -7.56 -21.50 49.63
C LYS A 5 -6.50 -20.44 49.94
N LYS A 6 -5.54 -20.78 50.80
CA LYS A 6 -4.32 -20.01 50.99
C LYS A 6 -3.63 -19.88 49.64
N VAL A 7 -3.53 -18.66 49.13
CA VAL A 7 -2.71 -18.35 47.96
C VAL A 7 -1.27 -18.71 48.31
N HIS A 8 -0.66 -19.60 47.53
CA HIS A 8 0.70 -20.08 47.80
C HIS A 8 1.69 -18.90 47.70
N PRO A 9 2.61 -18.72 48.65
CA PRO A 9 3.54 -17.57 48.68
C PRO A 9 4.42 -17.49 47.43
N LEU A 10 4.66 -18.62 46.75
CA LEU A 10 5.38 -18.69 45.48
C LEU A 10 4.63 -17.98 44.33
N LEU A 11 3.29 -18.08 44.30
CA LEU A 11 2.45 -17.49 43.25
C LEU A 11 2.38 -15.97 43.37
N VAL A 12 2.38 -15.46 44.60
CA VAL A 12 2.46 -14.01 44.90
C VAL A 12 3.84 -13.47 44.48
N TYR A 13 4.91 -14.22 44.69
CA TYR A 13 6.26 -13.81 44.31
C TYR A 13 6.46 -13.74 42.78
N ILE A 14 5.89 -14.68 42.03
CA ILE A 14 5.93 -14.70 40.56
C ILE A 14 5.15 -13.51 39.97
N LEU A 15 3.97 -13.22 40.51
CA LEU A 15 3.19 -12.04 40.12
C LEU A 15 3.96 -10.74 40.43
N PHE A 16 4.58 -10.64 41.61
CA PHE A 16 5.36 -9.45 42.00
C PHE A 16 6.61 -9.26 41.11
N CYS A 17 7.33 -10.33 40.75
CA CYS A 17 8.45 -10.26 39.81
C CYS A 17 8.00 -9.90 38.39
N SER A 18 6.86 -10.41 37.92
CA SER A 18 6.33 -10.07 36.59
C SER A 18 5.88 -8.62 36.50
N ILE A 19 5.27 -8.08 37.56
CA ILE A 19 4.86 -6.67 37.66
C ILE A 19 6.09 -5.76 37.79
N LEU A 20 7.12 -6.15 38.56
CA LEU A 20 8.36 -5.38 38.68
C LEU A 20 9.17 -5.39 37.37
N SER A 21 9.19 -6.52 36.64
CA SER A 21 9.78 -6.61 35.30
C SER A 21 9.01 -5.77 34.28
N LEU A 22 7.67 -5.72 34.37
CA LEU A 22 6.84 -4.86 33.52
C LEU A 22 7.02 -3.37 33.88
N PHE A 23 7.21 -3.06 35.16
CA PHE A 23 7.48 -1.70 35.65
C PHE A 23 8.88 -1.22 35.25
N LEU A 24 9.90 -2.10 35.23
CA LEU A 24 11.22 -1.80 34.69
C LEU A 24 11.21 -1.64 33.16
N PHE A 25 10.36 -2.38 32.45
CA PHE A 25 10.15 -2.19 31.01
C PHE A 25 9.42 -0.86 30.71
N LEU A 26 8.47 -0.45 31.56
CA LEU A 26 7.80 0.85 31.47
C LEU A 26 8.72 2.04 31.78
N LEU A 27 9.77 1.85 32.59
CA LEU A 27 10.83 2.85 32.78
C LEU A 27 11.79 2.97 31.58
N SER A 28 11.71 2.06 30.59
CA SER A 28 12.42 2.18 29.30
C SER A 28 11.59 2.92 28.24
N PHE A 29 10.34 3.27 28.55
CA PHE A 29 9.54 4.28 27.84
C PHE A 29 9.29 5.47 28.78
N GLY A 30 10.35 5.94 29.44
CA GLY A 30 10.43 7.34 29.78
C GLY A 30 10.50 8.10 28.47
N ALA A 31 9.40 8.76 28.09
CA ALA A 31 9.46 9.91 27.20
C ALA A 31 10.33 10.96 27.90
N GLU A 32 11.64 10.83 27.71
CA GLU A 32 12.56 11.92 27.88
C GLU A 32 12.24 12.85 26.71
N ASP A 33 11.41 13.85 26.99
CA ASP A 33 11.36 15.09 26.23
C ASP A 33 12.75 15.73 26.34
N ASP A 34 13.75 15.14 25.68
CA ASP A 34 14.99 15.81 25.40
C ASP A 34 14.68 16.86 24.34
N LYS A 35 14.12 17.99 24.80
CA LYS A 35 14.25 19.27 24.14
C LYS A 35 15.69 19.77 24.27
N SER A 36 16.68 18.91 24.04
CA SER A 36 17.89 19.38 23.39
C SER A 36 17.39 19.99 22.10
N LYS A 37 17.47 21.32 22.03
CA LYS A 37 17.32 22.02 20.77
C LYS A 37 18.33 21.32 19.85
N LYS A 38 17.88 20.41 18.96
CA LYS A 38 18.68 19.99 17.82
C LYS A 38 19.22 21.31 17.30
N ASN A 39 20.54 21.44 17.29
CA ASN A 39 21.19 22.64 16.80
C ASN A 39 21.00 22.57 15.28
N VAL A 40 19.78 22.92 14.83
CA VAL A 40 19.36 22.90 13.44
C VAL A 40 20.13 24.05 12.82
N ASP A 41 21.22 23.70 12.14
CA ASP A 41 21.93 24.67 11.31
C ASP A 41 20.91 25.20 10.30
N PRO A 42 20.56 26.50 10.33
CA PRO A 42 19.46 27.05 9.54
C PRO A 42 19.69 26.94 8.02
N ASN A 43 20.90 26.59 7.59
CA ASN A 43 21.28 26.45 6.20
C ASN A 43 21.15 25.03 5.65
N PHE A 44 20.87 24.03 6.51
CA PHE A 44 20.81 22.63 6.11
C PHE A 44 19.50 21.96 6.53
N ASN A 45 19.06 21.03 5.70
CA ASN A 45 18.02 20.06 6.03
C ASN A 45 18.67 18.68 6.20
N GLU A 46 18.12 17.85 7.08
CA GLU A 46 18.54 16.47 7.29
C GLU A 46 17.67 15.54 6.44
N ALA A 47 18.28 14.60 5.72
CA ALA A 47 17.52 13.60 4.96
C ALA A 47 16.66 12.75 5.94
N PRO A 48 15.33 12.68 5.74
CA PRO A 48 14.43 12.05 6.71
C PRO A 48 14.50 10.52 6.70
N VAL A 49 15.03 9.93 5.62
CA VAL A 49 15.23 8.50 5.42
C VAL A 49 16.49 8.28 4.60
N SER A 50 16.99 7.04 4.53
CA SER A 50 18.05 6.69 3.59
C SER A 50 17.53 6.49 2.17
N ALA A 51 18.39 6.68 1.17
CA ALA A 51 18.05 6.42 -0.24
C ALA A 51 17.65 4.96 -0.49
N GLU A 52 18.24 4.03 0.25
CA GLU A 52 17.94 2.59 0.14
C GLU A 52 16.58 2.26 0.75
N TYR A 53 16.27 2.83 1.92
CA TYR A 53 14.96 2.64 2.56
C TYR A 53 13.83 3.18 1.69
N ALA A 54 14.05 4.29 0.98
CA ALA A 54 13.03 4.88 0.14
C ALA A 54 12.63 3.99 -1.05
N LYS A 55 13.48 3.07 -1.52
CA LYS A 55 13.16 2.20 -2.66
C LYS A 55 12.00 1.26 -2.36
N ASN A 56 11.13 1.04 -3.35
CA ASN A 56 9.94 0.19 -3.23
C ASN A 56 8.97 0.65 -2.11
N THR A 57 9.06 1.91 -1.70
CA THR A 57 8.06 2.55 -0.83
C THR A 57 7.24 3.53 -1.66
N ASN A 58 6.06 3.88 -1.17
CA ASN A 58 5.18 4.81 -1.86
C ASN A 58 5.77 6.23 -1.87
N TYR A 59 5.85 6.84 -3.07
CA TYR A 59 6.47 8.15 -3.24
C TYR A 59 5.79 9.26 -2.44
N GLN A 60 4.49 9.15 -2.14
CA GLN A 60 3.76 10.18 -1.40
C GLN A 60 4.20 10.22 0.06
N THR A 61 4.43 9.06 0.68
CA THR A 61 4.94 8.96 2.05
C THR A 61 6.32 9.61 2.15
N ILE A 62 7.21 9.27 1.22
CA ILE A 62 8.57 9.83 1.21
C ILE A 62 8.53 11.33 0.88
N LEU A 63 7.74 11.76 -0.10
CA LEU A 63 7.54 13.16 -0.43
C LEU A 63 7.14 13.98 0.80
N ASN A 64 6.15 13.51 1.57
CA ASN A 64 5.69 14.19 2.78
C ASN A 64 6.80 14.28 3.84
N GLN A 65 7.55 13.21 4.07
CA GLN A 65 8.68 13.24 5.01
C GLN A 65 9.74 14.27 4.62
N PHE A 66 10.04 14.41 3.32
CA PHE A 66 10.97 15.42 2.81
C PHE A 66 10.44 16.84 3.00
N ILE A 67 9.15 17.07 2.72
CA ILE A 67 8.49 18.38 2.95
C ILE A 67 8.51 18.74 4.44
N GLU A 68 8.15 17.80 5.32
CA GLU A 68 8.16 17.98 6.77
C GLU A 68 9.57 18.28 7.32
N ASN A 69 10.61 17.77 6.66
CA ASN A 69 12.01 18.06 6.97
C ASN A 69 12.56 19.30 6.25
N GLY A 70 11.69 20.13 5.68
CA GLY A 70 12.03 21.46 5.18
C GLY A 70 12.62 21.49 3.76
N PHE A 71 12.62 20.37 3.04
CA PHE A 71 12.97 20.37 1.62
C PHE A 71 11.85 21.00 0.80
N THR A 72 12.20 21.97 -0.02
CA THR A 72 11.24 22.76 -0.82
C THR A 72 11.47 22.66 -2.33
N ASN A 73 12.63 22.16 -2.74
CA ASN A 73 13.02 21.99 -4.15
C ASN A 73 12.92 20.49 -4.51
N ILE A 74 11.70 19.99 -4.68
CA ILE A 74 11.42 18.57 -4.93
C ILE A 74 10.80 18.41 -6.32
N GLU A 75 11.37 17.52 -7.12
CA GLU A 75 10.87 17.11 -8.43
C GLU A 75 10.39 15.65 -8.38
N LEU A 76 9.21 15.42 -8.94
CA LEU A 76 8.64 14.09 -9.12
C LEU A 76 8.80 13.66 -10.58
N VAL A 77 9.37 12.49 -10.81
CA VAL A 77 9.61 11.95 -12.15
C VAL A 77 8.90 10.61 -12.30
N LYS A 78 7.89 10.58 -13.18
CA LYS A 78 7.22 9.34 -13.60
C LYS A 78 8.22 8.47 -14.38
N GLN A 79 8.34 7.21 -14.00
CA GLN A 79 8.96 6.15 -14.79
C GLN A 79 7.85 5.26 -15.32
N GLU A 80 7.50 5.43 -16.59
CA GLU A 80 6.40 4.69 -17.23
C GLU A 80 6.81 3.26 -17.64
N ASP A 81 7.28 2.49 -16.66
CA ASP A 81 7.77 1.12 -16.83
C ASP A 81 6.78 0.07 -16.32
N LEU A 82 5.67 0.48 -15.73
CA LEU A 82 4.67 -0.45 -15.25
C LEU A 82 3.84 -1.03 -16.39
N VAL A 83 3.78 -2.35 -16.36
CA VAL A 83 2.85 -3.15 -17.16
C VAL A 83 1.89 -3.79 -16.17
N PHE A 84 0.59 -3.67 -16.45
CA PHE A 84 -0.45 -4.22 -15.57
C PHE A 84 -0.18 -5.69 -15.26
N GLY A 85 -0.02 -6.02 -13.97
CA GLY A 85 0.20 -7.40 -13.49
C GLY A 85 1.65 -7.90 -13.53
N LEU A 86 2.64 -7.06 -13.83
CA LEU A 86 4.06 -7.36 -13.54
C LEU A 86 4.45 -6.80 -12.16
N PHE A 87 5.55 -7.31 -11.60
CA PHE A 87 6.08 -6.86 -10.30
C PHE A 87 6.39 -5.35 -10.33
N HIS A 88 6.23 -4.67 -9.18
CA HIS A 88 6.26 -3.21 -8.92
C HIS A 88 4.87 -2.55 -8.90
N SER A 89 4.59 -1.74 -7.87
CA SER A 89 3.33 -1.01 -7.72
C SER A 89 3.46 0.40 -8.31
N GLU A 90 2.40 0.93 -8.91
CA GLU A 90 2.36 2.36 -9.26
C GLU A 90 2.58 3.24 -8.02
N GLY A 91 3.40 4.27 -8.18
CA GLY A 91 3.88 5.09 -7.08
C GLY A 91 5.02 4.49 -6.25
N ASP A 92 5.45 3.24 -6.46
CA ASP A 92 6.65 2.74 -5.78
C ASP A 92 7.89 3.50 -6.27
N ILE A 93 8.75 3.90 -5.35
CA ILE A 93 9.97 4.62 -5.68
C ILE A 93 10.97 3.71 -6.37
N VAL A 94 11.43 4.16 -7.53
CA VAL A 94 12.59 3.65 -8.27
C VAL A 94 13.88 4.15 -7.61
N SER A 95 13.94 5.46 -7.34
CA SER A 95 15.12 6.09 -6.73
C SER A 95 14.80 7.47 -6.17
N VAL A 96 15.49 7.84 -5.09
CA VAL A 96 15.56 9.22 -4.60
C VAL A 96 16.99 9.73 -4.75
N THR A 97 17.16 10.98 -5.19
CA THR A 97 18.45 11.67 -5.16
C THR A 97 18.34 13.02 -4.49
N ILE A 98 19.40 13.44 -3.81
CA ILE A 98 19.52 14.79 -3.24
C ILE A 98 20.80 15.42 -3.82
N ASN A 99 20.66 16.49 -4.60
CA ASN A 99 21.74 17.06 -5.42
C ASN A 99 22.49 16.01 -6.27
N GLY A 100 21.76 15.01 -6.78
CA GLY A 100 22.32 13.92 -7.58
C GLY A 100 23.00 12.80 -6.79
N MET A 101 23.14 12.92 -5.46
CA MET A 101 23.63 11.85 -4.60
C MET A 101 22.59 10.74 -4.46
N LYS A 102 22.98 9.48 -4.64
CA LYS A 102 22.09 8.30 -4.71
C LYS A 102 22.18 7.37 -3.49
N ASP A 103 23.17 7.56 -2.64
CA ASP A 103 23.59 6.62 -1.59
C ASP A 103 23.58 7.22 -0.19
N PHE A 104 22.94 8.39 -0.05
CA PHE A 104 22.78 9.11 1.22
C PHE A 104 22.06 8.28 2.28
N LYS A 105 22.38 8.60 3.54
CA LYS A 105 21.81 7.99 4.74
C LYS A 105 20.83 8.94 5.41
N GLU A 106 20.01 8.37 6.26
CA GLU A 106 19.15 9.14 7.15
C GLU A 106 20.00 10.08 8.02
N ASN A 107 19.53 11.30 8.22
CA ASN A 107 20.21 12.39 8.94
C ASN A 107 21.44 13.00 8.22
N ASP A 108 21.77 12.57 7.00
CA ASP A 108 22.76 13.27 6.18
C ASP A 108 22.29 14.72 5.93
N LYS A 109 23.22 15.67 6.03
CA LYS A 109 22.92 17.11 5.92
C LYS A 109 23.09 17.61 4.50
N PHE A 110 22.07 18.27 3.99
CA PHE A 110 22.06 18.85 2.65
C PHE A 110 21.73 20.35 2.72
N PRO A 111 22.28 21.18 1.83
CA PRO A 111 21.88 22.58 1.72
C PRO A 111 20.37 22.70 1.59
N LYS A 112 19.77 23.73 2.20
CA LYS A 112 18.31 23.92 2.21
C LYS A 112 17.66 23.98 0.82
N ASN A 113 18.40 24.46 -0.17
CA ASN A 113 17.98 24.54 -1.57
C ASN A 113 18.32 23.29 -2.39
N ALA A 114 18.84 22.23 -1.76
CA ALA A 114 19.21 21.00 -2.45
C ALA A 114 18.02 20.44 -3.22
N LYS A 115 18.28 20.07 -4.48
CA LYS A 115 17.26 19.51 -5.36
C LYS A 115 17.05 18.05 -5.00
N VAL A 116 15.83 17.70 -4.61
CA VAL A 116 15.40 16.32 -4.40
C VAL A 116 14.70 15.85 -5.67
N ILE A 117 15.09 14.71 -6.20
CA ILE A 117 14.40 14.07 -7.33
C ILE A 117 13.89 12.71 -6.85
N ILE A 118 12.58 12.54 -6.86
CA ILE A 118 11.91 11.28 -6.53
C ILE A 118 11.39 10.69 -7.84
N LYS A 119 12.03 9.61 -8.28
CA LYS A 119 11.60 8.83 -9.45
C LYS A 119 10.74 7.67 -8.98
N TYR A 120 9.56 7.50 -9.55
CA TYR A 120 8.60 6.48 -9.14
C TYR A 120 7.99 5.76 -10.34
N HIS A 121 7.60 4.51 -10.13
CA HIS A 121 6.95 3.66 -11.11
C HIS A 121 5.56 4.20 -11.45
N ALA A 122 5.22 4.29 -12.74
CA ALA A 122 3.93 4.76 -13.23
C ALA A 122 3.47 3.92 -14.42
N PHE A 123 2.16 3.85 -14.67
CA PHE A 123 1.68 3.31 -15.95
C PHE A 123 1.91 4.33 -17.07
N LYS A 124 2.08 3.82 -18.30
CA LYS A 124 1.94 4.66 -19.48
C LYS A 124 0.53 5.21 -19.54
N GLU A 125 0.41 6.53 -19.62
CA GLU A 125 -0.87 7.13 -19.98
C GLU A 125 -1.21 6.69 -21.41
N LYS A 126 -2.38 6.06 -21.59
CA LYS A 126 -2.88 5.81 -22.93
C LYS A 126 -3.21 7.18 -23.50
N GLU A 127 -2.44 7.64 -24.49
CA GLU A 127 -2.95 8.67 -25.38
C GLU A 127 -4.27 8.16 -25.93
N GLU A 128 -5.36 8.91 -25.71
CA GLU A 128 -6.64 8.66 -26.35
C GLU A 128 -6.44 8.81 -27.87
N SER A 129 -6.04 7.72 -28.50
CA SER A 129 -5.92 7.63 -29.94
C SER A 129 -7.33 7.76 -30.50
N LYS A 130 -7.63 8.94 -31.05
CA LYS A 130 -8.68 9.08 -32.05
C LYS A 130 -8.43 8.00 -33.10
N THR A 131 -9.43 7.15 -33.27
CA THR A 131 -9.60 6.25 -34.40
C THR A 131 -9.15 6.91 -35.68
N ASP A 132 -8.21 6.28 -36.38
CA ASP A 132 -8.29 6.19 -37.84
C ASP A 132 -7.73 4.85 -38.29
N ALA A 133 -8.59 4.13 -38.99
CA ALA A 133 -8.26 2.96 -39.76
C ALA A 133 -7.63 3.42 -41.08
N ASP A 134 -6.36 3.09 -41.36
CA ASP A 134 -5.88 2.57 -42.65
C ASP A 134 -4.37 2.23 -42.60
N LYS A 135 -4.03 1.17 -43.34
CA LYS A 135 -2.71 0.82 -43.92
C LYS A 135 -1.57 0.17 -43.09
N THR A 136 -1.47 -1.14 -43.33
CA THR A 136 -0.34 -1.91 -43.93
C THR A 136 1.12 -1.66 -43.55
N LEU A 137 1.78 -2.79 -43.27
CA LEU A 137 3.21 -3.11 -43.25
C LEU A 137 4.09 -2.39 -44.31
N THR A 138 5.27 -1.90 -43.91
CA THR A 138 6.62 -2.44 -44.26
C THR A 138 7.78 -1.58 -43.72
N THR A 139 8.64 -2.21 -42.89
CA THR A 139 10.12 -2.35 -42.96
C THR A 139 11.14 -1.19 -43.11
N VAL A 140 12.23 -1.34 -42.33
CA VAL A 140 13.69 -1.00 -42.47
C VAL A 140 14.24 0.38 -42.03
N ASP A 141 14.94 0.35 -40.89
CA ASP A 141 16.34 0.80 -40.62
C ASP A 141 16.80 2.25 -40.86
N SER A 142 17.26 2.92 -39.80
CA SER A 142 18.66 3.41 -39.65
C SER A 142 18.84 4.35 -38.46
N THR A 143 20.02 4.23 -37.87
CA THR A 143 20.63 4.83 -36.67
C THR A 143 20.95 6.34 -36.71
N GLU A 144 21.27 6.85 -35.49
CA GLU A 144 21.95 8.11 -35.07
C GLU A 144 21.02 9.26 -34.63
N LYS A 145 21.32 10.15 -33.66
CA LYS A 145 22.25 10.29 -32.52
C LYS A 145 22.03 11.73 -32.00
N VAL A 146 21.76 11.93 -30.68
CA VAL A 146 22.04 13.14 -29.83
C VAL A 146 21.38 14.47 -30.31
N GLU A 147 20.60 15.20 -29.51
CA GLU A 147 21.07 16.02 -28.39
C GLU A 147 19.90 16.65 -27.62
N SER A 148 20.20 16.94 -26.36
CA SER A 148 19.51 17.77 -25.38
C SER A 148 18.75 19.00 -25.92
N SER A 149 17.52 19.19 -25.45
CA SER A 149 16.98 20.53 -25.21
C SER A 149 16.01 20.51 -24.05
N GLU A 150 16.34 21.30 -23.04
CA GLU A 150 15.52 21.67 -21.88
C GLU A 150 14.14 22.16 -22.33
N GLN A 151 13.08 21.61 -21.74
CA GLN A 151 11.82 22.34 -21.59
C GLN A 151 11.29 22.19 -20.17
N VAL A 152 11.44 23.31 -19.46
CA VAL A 152 10.72 23.71 -18.26
C VAL A 152 9.24 23.81 -18.63
N ALA A 153 8.40 22.98 -18.00
CA ALA A 153 6.97 23.22 -17.95
C ALA A 153 6.46 22.84 -16.57
N ASN A 154 6.03 23.87 -15.85
CA ASN A 154 5.40 23.83 -14.55
C ASN A 154 4.18 22.91 -14.55
N ASN A 155 4.24 21.77 -13.89
CA ASN A 155 3.05 21.06 -13.41
C ASN A 155 3.03 21.13 -11.87
N THR A 156 2.76 22.32 -11.37
CA THR A 156 2.38 22.56 -9.98
C THR A 156 0.93 23.01 -9.94
N THR A 157 0.00 22.15 -10.31
CA THR A 157 -1.40 22.23 -9.83
C THR A 157 -2.10 20.89 -10.07
N GLU A 158 -2.13 20.05 -9.05
CA GLU A 158 -3.25 19.18 -8.64
C GLU A 158 -2.74 18.29 -7.50
N ILE A 159 -2.52 18.91 -6.34
CA ILE A 159 -2.52 18.16 -5.09
C ILE A 159 -3.99 18.13 -4.68
N THR A 160 -4.73 17.20 -5.27
CA THR A 160 -6.04 16.78 -4.75
C THR A 160 -5.78 16.34 -3.32
N GLU A 161 -6.41 16.94 -2.32
CA GLU A 161 -6.26 16.51 -0.93
C GLU A 161 -6.52 15.00 -0.82
N ILE A 162 -5.45 14.23 -0.61
CA ILE A 162 -5.52 12.79 -0.45
C ILE A 162 -5.87 12.55 1.02
N SER A 163 -7.16 12.56 1.35
CA SER A 163 -7.58 12.12 2.69
C SER A 163 -7.16 10.65 2.87
N ASN A 164 -6.47 10.32 3.97
CA ASN A 164 -6.18 8.93 4.35
C ASN A 164 -7.43 8.23 4.92
N GLU A 165 -8.62 8.65 4.46
CA GLU A 165 -9.88 8.09 4.92
C GLU A 165 -10.06 6.68 4.36
N VAL A 166 -10.54 5.79 5.22
CA VAL A 166 -10.89 4.42 4.86
C VAL A 166 -12.25 4.45 4.17
N ILE A 167 -12.32 3.85 3.00
CA ILE A 167 -13.52 3.81 2.16
C ILE A 167 -14.40 2.64 2.58
N THR A 168 -15.64 2.92 2.94
CA THR A 168 -16.66 1.94 3.32
C THR A 168 -17.89 2.10 2.44
N ILE A 169 -18.77 1.11 2.45
CA ILE A 169 -20.05 1.17 1.72
C ILE A 169 -20.90 2.35 2.22
N ASP A 170 -20.76 2.73 3.50
CA ASP A 170 -21.58 3.77 4.11
C ASP A 170 -21.06 5.19 3.84
N ASN A 171 -19.74 5.38 3.68
CA ASN A 171 -19.16 6.72 3.50
C ASN A 171 -18.81 7.07 2.04
N ASN A 172 -18.94 6.11 1.10
CA ASN A 172 -18.53 6.31 -0.28
C ASN A 172 -19.55 5.72 -1.27
N ALA A 173 -20.25 6.61 -1.98
CA ALA A 173 -21.29 6.23 -2.93
C ALA A 173 -20.76 5.39 -4.10
N ASP A 174 -19.57 5.71 -4.63
CA ASP A 174 -18.96 4.95 -5.73
C ASP A 174 -18.64 3.51 -5.28
N PHE A 175 -18.13 3.33 -4.05
CA PHE A 175 -17.86 2.01 -3.51
C PHE A 175 -19.15 1.23 -3.28
N ALA A 176 -20.18 1.87 -2.71
CA ALA A 176 -21.50 1.26 -2.54
C ALA A 176 -22.11 0.82 -3.87
N GLU A 177 -21.95 1.63 -4.91
CA GLU A 177 -22.43 1.35 -6.25
C GLU A 177 -21.75 0.13 -6.84
N ILE A 178 -20.40 0.10 -6.86
CA ILE A 178 -19.69 -1.05 -7.43
C ILE A 178 -19.97 -2.34 -6.65
N MET A 179 -20.17 -2.28 -5.34
CA MET A 179 -20.49 -3.45 -4.50
C MET A 179 -21.92 -3.98 -4.74
N SER A 180 -22.75 -3.29 -5.52
CA SER A 180 -24.13 -3.67 -5.85
C SER A 180 -24.32 -4.21 -7.27
N ILE A 181 -23.28 -4.17 -8.12
CA ILE A 181 -23.34 -4.57 -9.52
C ILE A 181 -23.43 -6.10 -9.65
N LYS A 182 -24.39 -6.60 -10.45
CA LYS A 182 -24.67 -8.05 -10.64
C LYS A 182 -24.13 -8.61 -11.98
N GLY A 183 -23.09 -8.00 -12.52
CA GLY A 183 -22.53 -8.38 -13.81
C GLY A 183 -21.01 -8.41 -13.78
N ASP A 184 -20.44 -9.20 -14.68
CA ASP A 184 -19.00 -9.29 -14.85
C ASP A 184 -18.49 -8.08 -15.63
N ASN A 185 -17.36 -7.52 -15.20
CA ASN A 185 -16.59 -6.51 -15.93
C ASN A 185 -17.34 -5.23 -16.33
N ASP A 186 -18.13 -4.67 -15.42
CA ASP A 186 -18.75 -3.36 -15.58
C ASP A 186 -17.69 -2.23 -15.62
N PRO A 187 -17.77 -1.27 -16.57
CA PRO A 187 -16.78 -0.17 -16.69
C PRO A 187 -16.57 0.64 -15.40
N ARG A 188 -17.57 0.71 -14.52
CA ARG A 188 -17.47 1.40 -13.23
C ARG A 188 -16.40 0.79 -12.32
N PHE A 189 -16.05 -0.48 -12.51
CA PHE A 189 -14.92 -1.09 -11.78
C PHE A 189 -13.58 -0.45 -12.18
N ASP A 190 -13.38 -0.15 -13.46
CA ASP A 190 -12.17 0.50 -13.97
C ASP A 190 -12.08 1.96 -13.50
N GLU A 191 -13.21 2.68 -13.55
CA GLU A 191 -13.32 4.05 -13.02
C GLU A 191 -13.03 4.10 -11.52
N PHE A 192 -13.63 3.20 -10.74
CA PHE A 192 -13.39 3.08 -9.31
C PHE A 192 -11.92 2.76 -9.01
N ALA A 193 -11.34 1.78 -9.73
CA ALA A 193 -9.94 1.42 -9.55
C ALA A 193 -8.99 2.59 -9.77
N LYS A 194 -9.20 3.37 -10.84
CA LYS A 194 -8.38 4.56 -11.13
C LYS A 194 -8.52 5.63 -10.04
N LYS A 195 -9.75 5.88 -9.61
CA LYS A 195 -10.05 6.94 -8.63
C LYS A 195 -9.57 6.62 -7.22
N TYR A 196 -9.61 5.34 -6.83
CA TYR A 196 -9.34 4.91 -5.47
C TYR A 196 -8.10 3.99 -5.34
N MET A 197 -7.23 3.97 -6.35
CA MET A 197 -5.94 3.29 -6.26
C MET A 197 -5.17 3.75 -5.02
N TYR A 198 -4.57 2.81 -4.29
CA TYR A 198 -3.86 3.02 -3.02
C TYR A 198 -4.69 3.46 -1.83
N LYS A 199 -6.02 3.60 -1.98
CA LYS A 199 -6.92 3.80 -0.85
C LYS A 199 -7.20 2.47 -0.17
N THR A 200 -7.46 2.56 1.13
CA THR A 200 -7.95 1.44 1.92
C THR A 200 -9.46 1.37 1.79
N ILE A 201 -9.98 0.21 1.42
CA ILE A 201 -11.39 -0.16 1.48
C ILE A 201 -11.64 -1.07 2.69
N GLU A 202 -12.83 -0.95 3.28
CA GLU A 202 -13.27 -1.76 4.42
C GLU A 202 -14.71 -2.23 4.19
N PHE A 203 -14.91 -3.55 4.25
CA PHE A 203 -16.19 -4.18 3.93
C PHE A 203 -16.33 -5.56 4.56
N ASP A 204 -17.58 -5.97 4.77
CA ASP A 204 -17.90 -7.36 5.10
C ASP A 204 -17.95 -8.21 3.83
N GLY A 205 -17.33 -9.37 3.87
CA GLY A 205 -17.21 -10.24 2.71
C GLY A 205 -17.09 -11.72 3.04
N ASN A 206 -16.72 -12.48 2.01
CA ASN A 206 -16.40 -13.90 2.11
C ASN A 206 -15.25 -14.32 1.19
N ILE A 207 -14.65 -15.48 1.48
CA ILE A 207 -13.64 -16.13 0.64
C ILE A 207 -14.32 -16.98 -0.43
N ILE A 208 -14.09 -16.67 -1.71
CA ILE A 208 -14.64 -17.42 -2.85
C ILE A 208 -13.61 -18.33 -3.54
N PHE A 209 -12.32 -18.09 -3.32
CA PHE A 209 -11.24 -18.90 -3.87
C PHE A 209 -10.10 -19.00 -2.86
N PHE A 210 -9.55 -20.20 -2.70
CA PHE A 210 -8.40 -20.44 -1.86
C PHE A 210 -7.58 -21.58 -2.46
N GLN A 211 -6.44 -21.24 -3.07
CA GLN A 211 -5.53 -22.24 -3.61
C GLN A 211 -4.09 -21.93 -3.26
N LYS A 212 -3.26 -22.96 -3.31
CA LYS A 212 -1.83 -22.83 -3.13
C LYS A 212 -1.22 -22.06 -4.30
N HIS A 213 -0.40 -21.08 -4.01
CA HIS A 213 0.31 -20.32 -5.03
C HIS A 213 1.24 -21.26 -5.82
N PRO A 214 1.31 -21.16 -7.15
CA PRO A 214 2.13 -22.05 -7.97
C PRO A 214 3.56 -22.19 -7.46
N ASN A 215 4.05 -23.43 -7.37
CA ASN A 215 5.42 -23.76 -6.95
C ASN A 215 5.82 -23.32 -5.52
N LYS A 216 4.90 -22.84 -4.67
CA LYS A 216 5.18 -22.46 -3.27
C LYS A 216 4.56 -23.48 -2.33
N LYS A 217 5.19 -23.74 -1.17
CA LYS A 217 4.65 -24.71 -0.19
C LYS A 217 3.62 -24.11 0.78
N THR A 218 3.82 -22.85 1.14
CA THR A 218 3.16 -22.17 2.27
C THR A 218 2.53 -20.85 1.88
N ARG A 219 2.39 -20.60 0.57
CA ARG A 219 1.84 -19.37 0.00
C ARG A 219 0.60 -19.70 -0.80
N TYR A 220 -0.36 -18.79 -0.81
CA TYR A 220 -1.70 -18.99 -1.32
C TYR A 220 -2.14 -17.82 -2.19
N ASP A 221 -3.04 -18.10 -3.12
CA ASP A 221 -3.84 -17.10 -3.82
C ASP A 221 -5.26 -17.20 -3.27
N VAL A 222 -5.79 -16.07 -2.80
CA VAL A 222 -7.08 -15.98 -2.14
C VAL A 222 -7.91 -14.89 -2.82
N MET A 223 -9.17 -15.20 -3.12
CA MET A 223 -10.11 -14.23 -3.65
C MET A 223 -11.29 -14.03 -2.72
N PHE A 224 -11.77 -12.80 -2.68
CA PHE A 224 -12.81 -12.32 -1.78
C PHE A 224 -13.91 -11.61 -2.58
N MET A 225 -15.14 -11.69 -2.08
CA MET A 225 -16.27 -10.88 -2.56
C MET A 225 -16.98 -10.20 -1.39
N GLY A 226 -17.71 -9.12 -1.67
CA GLY A 226 -18.57 -8.46 -0.70
C GLY A 226 -19.75 -9.33 -0.27
N GLY A 227 -20.26 -9.10 0.95
CA GLY A 227 -21.41 -9.81 1.51
C GLY A 227 -21.09 -11.21 2.05
N ASN A 228 -22.07 -11.81 2.73
CA ASN A 228 -21.94 -13.16 3.28
C ASN A 228 -21.90 -14.20 2.15
N TYR A 229 -21.16 -15.28 2.37
CA TYR A 229 -21.21 -16.46 1.52
C TYR A 229 -22.62 -17.05 1.48
N ILE A 230 -23.06 -17.45 0.29
CA ILE A 230 -24.37 -18.06 0.05
C ILE A 230 -24.17 -19.56 -0.18
N ASP A 231 -23.64 -19.93 -1.35
CA ASP A 231 -23.27 -21.30 -1.72
C ASP A 231 -22.22 -21.28 -2.85
N ALA A 232 -21.81 -22.47 -3.32
CA ALA A 232 -20.70 -22.61 -4.26
C ALA A 232 -21.03 -22.14 -5.69
N ASP A 233 -22.32 -22.00 -6.02
CA ASP A 233 -22.80 -21.68 -7.37
C ASP A 233 -23.36 -20.25 -7.46
N THR A 234 -23.36 -19.52 -6.33
CA THR A 234 -23.91 -18.17 -6.24
C THR A 234 -22.80 -17.15 -6.04
N PHE A 235 -22.66 -16.26 -7.03
CA PHE A 235 -21.79 -15.08 -6.92
C PHE A 235 -22.54 -13.92 -6.28
N ASN A 236 -21.90 -13.31 -5.28
CA ASN A 236 -22.39 -12.07 -4.70
C ASN A 236 -22.25 -10.92 -5.70
N PRO A 237 -23.05 -9.84 -5.59
CA PRO A 237 -22.78 -8.64 -6.37
C PRO A 237 -21.42 -8.04 -6.00
N GLY A 238 -20.86 -7.28 -6.94
CA GLY A 238 -19.63 -6.53 -6.79
C GLY A 238 -18.40 -7.17 -7.40
N PRO A 239 -17.25 -6.48 -7.30
CA PRO A 239 -16.02 -6.96 -7.89
C PRO A 239 -15.41 -8.12 -7.08
N THR A 240 -14.43 -8.79 -7.70
CA THR A 240 -13.56 -9.72 -6.99
C THR A 240 -12.31 -9.01 -6.50
N PHE A 241 -11.96 -9.21 -5.24
CA PHE A 241 -10.68 -8.76 -4.67
C PHE A 241 -9.74 -9.95 -4.54
N ARG A 242 -8.46 -9.79 -4.89
CA ARG A 242 -7.48 -10.85 -4.88
C ARG A 242 -6.24 -10.46 -4.10
N VAL A 243 -5.77 -11.39 -3.28
CA VAL A 243 -4.44 -11.37 -2.67
C VAL A 243 -3.68 -12.58 -3.21
N GLN A 244 -2.48 -12.37 -3.74
CA GLN A 244 -1.63 -13.43 -4.29
C GLN A 244 -0.36 -13.63 -3.48
N ASP A 245 0.22 -14.82 -3.59
CA ASP A 245 1.46 -15.22 -2.92
C ASP A 245 1.46 -14.79 -1.44
N VAL A 246 0.38 -15.07 -0.71
CA VAL A 246 0.23 -14.70 0.71
C VAL A 246 0.45 -15.90 1.62
N GLY A 247 1.14 -15.70 2.75
CA GLY A 247 1.40 -16.75 3.71
C GLY A 247 0.25 -16.95 4.69
N MET A 248 0.22 -18.13 5.30
CA MET A 248 -0.81 -18.45 6.31
C MET A 248 -0.68 -17.54 7.55
N TYR A 249 0.53 -17.06 7.88
CA TYR A 249 0.73 -16.14 9.00
C TYR A 249 0.00 -14.82 8.79
N GLU A 250 0.08 -14.26 7.58
CA GLU A 250 -0.60 -13.02 7.22
C GLU A 250 -2.12 -13.20 7.19
N LEU A 251 -2.62 -14.32 6.66
CA LEU A 251 -4.04 -14.66 6.63
C LEU A 251 -4.64 -14.93 8.01
N ALA A 252 -3.83 -15.47 8.94
CA ALA A 252 -4.25 -15.84 10.29
C ALA A 252 -3.64 -14.93 11.37
N LYS A 253 -3.27 -13.70 11.01
CA LYS A 253 -2.61 -12.75 11.91
C LYS A 253 -3.49 -12.35 13.09
N ASP A 254 -4.80 -12.20 12.84
CA ASP A 254 -5.78 -11.86 13.85
C ASP A 254 -6.28 -13.09 14.62
N SER A 255 -6.59 -12.91 15.90
CA SER A 255 -7.06 -13.99 16.79
C SER A 255 -8.41 -14.62 16.40
N SER A 256 -9.19 -13.95 15.55
CA SER A 256 -10.43 -14.49 14.99
C SER A 256 -10.21 -15.61 13.97
N ALA A 257 -8.98 -15.81 13.49
CA ALA A 257 -8.68 -16.82 12.48
C ALA A 257 -9.09 -18.23 12.93
N PRO A 258 -9.89 -18.96 12.13
CA PRO A 258 -10.25 -20.34 12.46
C PRO A 258 -9.05 -21.27 12.24
N GLU A 259 -9.15 -22.49 12.77
CA GLU A 259 -8.15 -23.55 12.55
C GLU A 259 -7.92 -23.83 11.06
N TYR A 260 -8.97 -23.71 10.24
CA TYR A 260 -8.92 -23.93 8.79
C TYR A 260 -9.51 -22.76 8.02
N ILE A 261 -8.66 -22.03 7.31
CA ILE A 261 -9.08 -21.00 6.35
C ILE A 261 -9.42 -21.68 5.02
N LYS A 262 -10.63 -21.45 4.52
CA LYS A 262 -11.18 -22.09 3.32
C LYS A 262 -12.24 -21.22 2.64
N VAL A 263 -12.62 -21.61 1.42
CA VAL A 263 -13.78 -21.06 0.70
C VAL A 263 -15.04 -21.15 1.57
N GLY A 264 -15.84 -20.09 1.52
CA GLY A 264 -17.09 -19.94 2.25
C GLY A 264 -16.99 -19.32 3.64
N LEU A 265 -15.77 -19.03 4.12
CA LEU A 265 -15.61 -18.27 5.35
C LEU A 265 -15.98 -16.81 5.13
N ASN A 266 -16.73 -16.26 6.07
CA ASN A 266 -17.06 -14.85 6.13
C ASN A 266 -16.00 -14.09 6.91
N GLY A 267 -15.85 -12.81 6.62
CA GLY A 267 -15.00 -11.92 7.38
C GLY A 267 -15.42 -10.46 7.22
N HIS A 268 -14.75 -9.64 8.02
CA HIS A 268 -14.64 -8.21 7.87
C HIS A 268 -13.21 -7.92 7.39
N TYR A 269 -13.09 -7.24 6.26
CA TYR A 269 -11.84 -7.09 5.54
C TYR A 269 -11.48 -5.62 5.39
N LYS A 270 -10.20 -5.32 5.64
CA LYS A 270 -9.61 -4.02 5.38
C LYS A 270 -8.42 -4.19 4.46
N PHE A 271 -8.57 -3.69 3.25
CA PHE A 271 -7.68 -3.97 2.13
C PHE A 271 -7.25 -2.68 1.46
N LYS A 272 -5.97 -2.59 1.10
CA LYS A 272 -5.45 -1.50 0.28
C LYS A 272 -5.49 -1.90 -1.19
N ILE A 273 -6.09 -1.08 -2.03
CA ILE A 273 -6.12 -1.32 -3.48
C ILE A 273 -4.72 -1.06 -4.04
N VAL A 274 -4.11 -2.05 -4.67
CA VAL A 274 -2.74 -1.94 -5.23
C VAL A 274 -2.69 -2.22 -6.73
N GLY A 275 -3.78 -2.67 -7.33
CA GLY A 275 -3.91 -2.83 -8.77
C GLY A 275 -5.32 -3.23 -9.21
N TYR A 276 -5.55 -3.22 -10.51
CA TYR A 276 -6.79 -3.67 -11.12
C TYR A 276 -6.53 -4.32 -12.49
N ARG A 277 -7.23 -5.43 -12.75
CA ARG A 277 -7.18 -6.19 -13.99
C ARG A 277 -8.50 -6.01 -14.74
N SER A 278 -8.50 -5.17 -15.76
CA SER A 278 -9.70 -4.82 -16.55
C SER A 278 -10.18 -5.93 -17.50
N ASP A 279 -9.37 -6.94 -17.78
CA ASP A 279 -9.79 -8.13 -18.55
C ASP A 279 -10.67 -9.07 -17.71
N SER A 280 -10.45 -9.11 -16.40
CA SER A 280 -11.09 -10.05 -15.47
C SER A 280 -11.88 -9.39 -14.35
N ALA A 281 -11.96 -8.05 -14.30
CA ALA A 281 -12.58 -7.29 -13.21
C ALA A 281 -12.06 -7.63 -11.81
N ILE A 282 -10.76 -7.89 -11.69
CA ILE A 282 -10.12 -8.28 -10.42
C ILE A 282 -9.35 -7.09 -9.86
N PHE A 283 -9.66 -6.72 -8.63
CA PHE A 283 -8.86 -5.80 -7.83
C PHE A 283 -7.75 -6.57 -7.14
N GLU A 284 -6.49 -6.21 -7.38
CA GLU A 284 -5.38 -6.70 -6.57
C GLU A 284 -5.31 -5.86 -5.30
N VAL A 285 -5.25 -6.52 -4.15
CA VAL A 285 -5.27 -5.86 -2.86
C VAL A 285 -4.18 -6.37 -1.93
N GLN A 286 -3.74 -5.50 -1.03
CA GLN A 286 -2.88 -5.85 0.10
C GLN A 286 -3.72 -5.95 1.38
N ILE A 287 -3.43 -6.97 2.19
CA ILE A 287 -4.09 -7.15 3.49
C ILE A 287 -3.59 -6.10 4.48
N GLU A 288 -4.50 -5.29 5.02
CA GLU A 288 -4.25 -4.49 6.22
C GLU A 288 -4.84 -5.17 7.46
N GLU A 289 -6.07 -5.68 7.35
CA GLU A 289 -6.76 -6.42 8.42
C GLU A 289 -7.71 -7.48 7.84
N ILE A 290 -7.79 -8.62 8.52
CA ILE A 290 -8.84 -9.62 8.33
C ILE A 290 -9.37 -10.02 9.71
N LYS A 291 -10.69 -9.91 9.91
CA LYS A 291 -11.39 -10.44 11.07
C LYS A 291 -12.45 -11.44 10.62
N TYR A 292 -12.27 -12.72 10.95
CA TYR A 292 -13.22 -13.76 10.56
C TYR A 292 -14.47 -13.76 11.45
N ARG A 293 -15.60 -14.22 10.91
CA ARG A 293 -16.92 -14.25 11.59
C ARG A 293 -17.74 -15.48 11.25
#